data_AF-A0A0Q9SJD5-F1
#
_entry.id   AF-A0A0Q9SJD5-F1
#
_cell.length_a   1.000
_cell.length_b   1.000
_cell.length_c   1.000
_cell.angle_alpha   90.00
_cell.angle_beta   90.00
_cell.angle_gamma   90.00
#
_symmetry.space_group_name_H-M   'P 1'
#
loop_
_entity.id
_entity.type
_entity.pdbx_description
1 polymer ?
#
loop_
_entity_poly.entity_id
_entity_poly.type
_entity_poly.pdbx_seq_one_letter_code
_entity_poly.pdbx_strand_id
1 'polypeptide(L)' 'MASSETDLPADRPPMRLVRGDATPEEVAAVMAVLSAVAGPAPEPAPRHTSQWAARAPALRRTLSPGPGAWRASAWPR' A
#
# COMPACT_ATOMS: atom_id res chain seq x y z
N MET A 1 -39.57 6.02 -31.56
CA MET A 1 -39.88 5.03 -30.51
C MET A 1 -38.56 4.55 -29.91
N ALA A 2 -38.53 4.46 -28.57
CA ALA A 2 -37.49 3.88 -27.69
C ALA A 2 -36.11 4.57 -27.73
N SER A 3 -35.85 5.54 -26.84
CA SER A 3 -35.32 5.37 -25.46
C SER A 3 -33.81 5.14 -25.49
N SER A 4 -32.97 6.15 -25.25
CA SER A 4 -32.54 6.63 -23.92
C SER A 4 -31.84 5.55 -23.09
N GLU A 5 -30.72 5.02 -23.58
CA GLU A 5 -29.80 4.23 -22.74
C GLU A 5 -29.02 5.20 -21.85
N THR A 6 -29.51 5.39 -20.62
CA THR A 6 -28.75 6.07 -19.56
C THR A 6 -27.76 5.06 -18.97
N ASP A 7 -26.52 5.09 -19.45
CA ASP A 7 -25.41 4.30 -18.91
C ASP A 7 -24.67 5.09 -17.82
N LEU A 8 -25.14 5.03 -16.58
CA LEU A 8 -24.44 5.54 -15.39
C LEU A 8 -24.49 4.45 -14.29
N PRO A 9 -23.39 3.71 -14.03
CA PRO A 9 -22.82 3.78 -12.68
C PRO A 9 -21.30 3.47 -12.62
N ALA A 10 -20.47 4.06 -13.50
CA ALA A 10 -19.01 3.94 -13.39
C ALA A 10 -18.32 5.16 -12.75
N ASP A 11 -19.01 6.30 -12.64
CA ASP A 11 -18.39 7.59 -12.32
C ASP A 11 -18.60 8.06 -10.86
N ARG A 12 -19.22 7.23 -10.02
CA ARG A 12 -19.34 7.53 -8.59
C ARG A 12 -18.15 6.92 -7.85
N PRO A 13 -17.25 7.72 -7.24
CA PRO A 13 -16.19 7.16 -6.41
C PRO A 13 -16.82 6.28 -5.32
N PRO A 14 -16.22 5.12 -5.00
CA PRO A 14 -16.79 4.15 -4.05
C PRO A 14 -16.85 4.68 -2.61
N MET A 15 -16.43 5.93 -2.39
CA MET A 15 -16.43 6.60 -1.11
C MET A 15 -17.13 7.95 -1.24
N ARG A 16 -17.96 8.26 -0.23
CA ARG A 16 -18.70 9.52 -0.15
C ARG A 16 -17.92 10.54 0.66
N LEU A 17 -17.56 11.66 0.04
CA LEU A 17 -17.01 12.81 0.75
C LEU A 17 -18.13 13.46 1.57
N VAL A 18 -18.00 13.44 2.90
CA VAL A 18 -19.03 13.96 3.82
C VAL A 18 -18.93 15.49 3.95
N ARG A 19 -17.70 16.02 3.89
CA ARG A 19 -17.40 17.47 3.91
C ARG A 19 -16.15 17.71 3.06
N GLY A 20 -16.24 18.62 2.10
CA GLY A 20 -15.21 18.84 1.07
C GLY A 20 -14.52 20.20 1.13
N ASP A 21 -14.88 21.03 2.10
CA ASP A 21 -14.45 22.42 2.25
C ASP A 21 -13.66 22.62 3.54
N ALA A 22 -12.66 21.75 3.79
CA ALA A 22 -11.78 21.92 4.93
C ALA A 22 -11.04 23.26 4.83
N THR A 23 -11.14 24.05 5.88
CA THR A 23 -10.40 25.32 6.00
C THR A 23 -8.89 25.04 6.10
N PRO A 24 -8.03 25.99 5.69
CA PRO A 24 -6.58 25.86 5.87
C PRO A 24 -6.17 25.50 7.30
N GLU A 25 -6.87 26.05 8.29
CA GLU A 25 -6.66 25.80 9.71
C GLU A 25 -7.02 24.36 10.11
N GLU A 26 -8.14 23.83 9.62
CA GLU A 26 -8.53 22.44 9.86
C GLU A 26 -7.51 21.45 9.26
N VAL A 27 -7.01 21.73 8.05
CA VAL A 27 -5.95 20.94 7.42
C VAL A 27 -4.67 20.98 8.26
N ALA A 28 -4.28 22.16 8.74
CA ALA A 28 -3.11 22.33 9.59
C ALA A 28 -3.25 21.55 10.92
N ALA A 29 -4.42 21.57 11.54
CA ALA A 29 -4.68 20.84 12.78
C ALA A 29 -4.52 19.32 12.59
N VAL A 30 -5.06 18.76 11.51
CA VAL A 30 -4.90 17.33 11.19
C VAL A 30 -3.44 16.98 10.95
N MET A 31 -2.72 17.79 10.18
CA MET A 31 -1.29 17.55 9.92
C MET A 31 -0.45 17.66 11.19
N ALA A 32 -0.77 18.59 12.09
CA ALA A 32 -0.09 18.73 13.38
C ALA A 32 -0.27 17.48 14.25
N VAL A 33 -1.50 16.95 14.33
CA VAL A 33 -1.79 15.71 15.07
C VAL A 33 -1.06 14.51 14.45
N LEU A 34 -1.14 14.35 13.12
CA LEU A 34 -0.44 13.25 12.43
C LEU A 34 1.07 13.32 12.63
N SER A 35 1.64 14.53 12.57
CA SER A 35 3.07 14.75 12.78
C SER A 35 3.49 14.49 14.23
N ALA A 36 2.64 14.82 15.20
CA ALA A 36 2.91 14.55 16.61
C ALA A 36 2.84 13.06 16.96
N VAL A 37 2.00 12.28 16.26
CA VAL A 37 1.88 10.83 16.45
C VAL A 37 2.90 10.07 15.60
N ALA A 38 3.40 10.66 14.52
CA ALA A 38 4.43 10.07 13.69
C ALA A 38 5.69 9.81 14.54
N GLY A 39 6.05 8.54 14.67
CA GLY A 39 7.29 8.13 15.33
C GLY A 39 8.53 8.61 14.56
N PRO A 40 9.73 8.45 15.15
CA PRO A 40 10.97 8.79 14.47
C PRO A 40 11.07 8.04 13.14
N ALA A 41 11.70 8.69 12.15
CA ALA A 41 11.99 8.05 10.88
C ALA A 41 12.69 6.70 11.13
N PRO A 42 12.24 5.61 10.49
CA PRO A 42 12.85 4.31 10.69
C PRO A 42 14.32 4.37 10.28
N GLU A 43 15.18 3.73 11.06
CA GLU A 43 16.58 3.57 10.69
C GLU A 43 16.66 2.89 9.32
N PRO A 44 17.55 3.34 8.40
CA PRO A 44 17.71 2.70 7.11
C PRO A 44 18.00 1.20 7.33
N ALA A 45 17.08 0.38 6.82
CA ALA A 45 17.20 -1.06 6.95
C ALA A 45 18.53 -1.55 6.35
N PRO A 46 19.18 -2.58 6.94
CA PRO A 46 20.37 -3.16 6.36
C PRO A 46 20.10 -3.57 4.91
N ARG A 47 21.08 -3.35 4.05
CA ARG A 47 20.98 -3.75 2.65
C ARG A 47 20.90 -5.27 2.57
N HIS A 48 19.72 -5.78 2.24
CA HIS A 48 19.53 -7.18 1.92
C HIS A 48 19.84 -7.42 0.45
N THR A 49 20.47 -8.56 0.14
CA THR A 49 20.51 -9.07 -1.23
C THR A 49 19.08 -9.22 -1.74
N SER A 50 18.76 -8.60 -2.88
CA SER A 50 17.47 -8.81 -3.54
C SER A 50 17.25 -10.31 -3.69
N GLN A 51 16.04 -10.78 -3.36
CA GLN A 51 15.69 -12.19 -3.56
C GLN A 51 15.79 -12.57 -5.06
N TRP A 52 15.81 -11.59 -5.99
CA TRP A 52 15.94 -11.83 -7.44
C TRP A 52 17.38 -12.15 -7.81
N ALA A 53 18.33 -11.60 -7.06
CA ALA A 53 19.75 -11.86 -7.24
C ALA A 53 20.23 -13.06 -6.42
N ALA A 54 19.39 -13.61 -5.54
CA ALA A 54 19.74 -14.76 -4.73
C ALA A 54 19.86 -16.01 -5.60
N ARG A 55 20.96 -16.76 -5.47
CA ARG A 55 21.14 -18.06 -6.14
C ARG A 55 20.43 -19.21 -5.42
N ALA A 56 20.00 -19.00 -4.17
CA ALA A 56 19.39 -20.05 -3.35
C ALA A 56 18.14 -20.72 -3.98
N PRO A 57 17.26 -20.01 -4.73
CA PRO A 57 16.12 -20.63 -5.42
C PRO A 57 16.52 -21.59 -6.56
N ALA A 58 17.71 -21.41 -7.15
CA ALA A 58 18.23 -22.29 -8.21
C ALA A 58 18.64 -23.69 -7.68
N LEU A 59 18.60 -23.89 -6.36
CA LEU A 59 18.81 -25.20 -5.72
C LEU A 59 17.51 -25.63 -5.01
N ARG A 60 17.25 -26.94 -4.93
CA ARG A 60 16.18 -27.44 -4.06
C ARG A 60 16.50 -27.10 -2.60
N ARG A 61 15.60 -26.37 -1.93
CA ARG A 61 15.68 -26.08 -0.51
C ARG A 61 14.35 -26.30 0.19
N THR A 62 14.43 -26.68 1.45
CA THR A 62 13.30 -26.71 2.38
C THR A 62 12.87 -25.29 2.71
N LEU A 63 11.56 -25.02 2.65
CA LEU A 63 11.00 -23.74 3.10
C LEU A 63 11.09 -23.67 4.63
N SER A 64 11.67 -22.59 5.14
CA SER A 64 11.75 -22.32 6.59
C SER A 64 10.78 -21.19 6.96
N PRO A 65 10.05 -21.31 8.08
CA PRO A 65 9.19 -20.23 8.55
C PRO A 65 10.03 -19.06 9.05
N GLY A 66 9.56 -17.83 8.80
CA GLY A 66 10.24 -16.63 9.26
C GLY A 66 9.73 -15.35 8.58
N PRO A 67 10.18 -14.17 9.05
CA PRO A 67 9.83 -12.89 8.43
C PRO A 67 10.13 -12.90 6.92
N GLY A 68 9.12 -12.54 6.11
CA GLY A 68 9.24 -12.51 4.65
C GLY A 68 9.18 -13.86 3.94
N ALA A 69 9.15 -15.00 4.66
CA ALA A 69 9.13 -16.33 4.05
C ALA A 69 7.90 -16.57 3.16
N TRP A 70 6.74 -16.07 3.56
CA TRP A 70 5.51 -16.17 2.76
C TRP A 70 5.57 -15.37 1.44
N ARG A 71 6.21 -14.19 1.46
CA ARG A 71 6.42 -13.43 0.20
C ARG A 71 7.42 -14.14 -0.71
N ALA A 72 8.46 -14.75 -0.13
CA ALA A 72 9.48 -15.46 -0.89
C ALA A 72 8.96 -16.76 -1.54
N SER A 73 7.93 -17.42 -0.99
CA SER A 73 7.39 -18.65 -1.57
C SER A 73 6.66 -18.46 -2.90
N ALA A 74 6.22 -17.23 -3.21
CA ALA A 74 5.52 -16.91 -4.45
C ALA A 74 6.46 -16.54 -5.61
N TRP A 75 7.78 -16.57 -5.40
CA TRP A 75 8.74 -16.16 -6.40
C TRP A 75 9.02 -17.29 -7.42
N PRO A 76 9.27 -16.97 -8.69
CA PRO A 76 9.57 -17.97 -9.71
C PRO A 76 10.82 -18.79 -9.35
N ARG A 77 10.75 -20.11 -9.57
CA ARG A 77 11.89 -21.02 -9.46
C ARG A 77 12.72 -21.07 -10.74
#